data_AF-A0AAE0YCF8-F1
#
_entry.id   AF-A0AAE0YCF8-F1
#
_cell.length_a   1.000
_cell.length_b   1.000
_cell.length_c   1.000
_cell.angle_alpha   90.00
_cell.angle_beta   90.00
_cell.angle_gamma   90.00
#
_symmetry.space_group_name_H-M   'P 1'
#
loop_
_entity.id
_entity.type
_entity.pdbx_description
1 polymer ?
#
loop_
_entity_poly.entity_id
_entity_poly.type
_entity_poly.pdbx_seq_one_letter_code
_entity_poly.pdbx_strand_id
1 'polypeptide(L)'
;MSSDHDKARDKAARLLKKQGSMSSLSSSDVAKHDRSHKVGSVSSVSFMDEPGHEDPYHAPVRYENTYQLEPAKRFPYASVRNIIKESMENLLSEEQYRPEFCRDMTKTLSETIKARVKSLMIPRYKIICLVQIGELKAQGMRVGSRCLWDEAHDTFSSHEFRNKSIYAVASVYGVYYE
;
A
#
# COMPACT_ATOMS: atom_id res chain seq x y z
N MET A 1 2.80 -61.48 -15.57
CA MET A 1 3.86 -60.53 -15.99
C MET A 1 3.32 -59.13 -15.78
N SER A 2 4.12 -58.21 -15.21
CA SER A 2 3.89 -56.76 -14.95
C SER A 2 2.53 -56.33 -14.35
N SER A 3 2.58 -55.46 -13.33
CA SER A 3 1.42 -54.88 -12.66
C SER A 3 1.67 -53.40 -12.34
N ASP A 4 1.85 -52.62 -13.41
CA ASP A 4 2.56 -51.33 -13.35
C ASP A 4 1.80 -50.17 -14.00
N HIS A 5 0.54 -49.94 -13.60
CA HIS A 5 -0.15 -48.68 -13.97
C HIS A 5 -1.03 -48.00 -12.89
N ASP A 6 -1.10 -48.54 -11.66
CA ASP A 6 -1.89 -47.95 -10.56
C ASP A 6 -1.03 -47.63 -9.32
N LYS A 7 0.08 -46.91 -9.54
CA LYS A 7 1.01 -46.43 -8.50
C LYS A 7 1.47 -44.97 -8.71
N ALA A 8 0.71 -44.20 -9.48
CA ALA A 8 1.10 -42.88 -9.96
C ALA A 8 0.63 -41.69 -9.09
N ARG A 9 -0.08 -41.93 -7.98
CA ARG A 9 -0.69 -40.86 -7.15
C ARG A 9 -0.22 -40.72 -5.70
N ASP A 10 0.53 -41.69 -5.15
CA ASP A 10 0.86 -41.72 -3.71
C ASP A 10 2.35 -41.46 -3.41
N LYS A 11 2.99 -40.56 -4.18
CA LYS A 11 4.45 -40.31 -4.11
C LYS A 11 4.86 -38.87 -3.79
N ALA A 12 3.93 -38.05 -3.31
CA ALA A 12 4.13 -36.62 -3.05
C ALA A 12 4.34 -36.26 -1.55
N ALA A 13 4.30 -37.23 -0.62
CA ALA A 13 4.13 -36.97 0.80
C ALA A 13 5.22 -37.59 1.72
N ARG A 14 6.52 -37.31 1.47
CA ARG A 14 7.64 -37.49 2.44
C ARG A 14 9.00 -37.03 1.84
N LEU A 15 9.31 -35.72 1.86
CA LEU A 15 10.64 -35.23 1.42
C LEU A 15 11.12 -33.91 2.07
N LEU A 16 10.63 -33.55 3.27
CA LEU A 16 11.00 -32.31 3.98
C LEU A 16 11.48 -32.53 5.43
N LYS A 17 12.24 -33.61 5.72
CA LYS A 17 12.97 -33.74 7.00
C LYS A 17 14.34 -34.42 6.87
N LYS A 18 15.34 -33.71 7.44
CA LYS A 18 16.56 -34.23 8.10
C LYS A 18 17.84 -34.50 7.25
N GLN A 19 18.53 -33.41 6.91
CA GLN A 19 19.99 -33.20 7.03
C GLN A 19 20.20 -31.66 7.07
N GLY A 20 21.13 -31.06 7.82
CA GLY A 20 22.24 -31.57 8.63
C GLY A 20 23.58 -31.47 7.87
N SER A 21 24.64 -30.82 8.39
CA SER A 21 24.85 -30.30 9.75
C SER A 21 26.12 -29.41 9.87
N MET A 22 26.31 -28.78 11.06
CA MET A 22 27.59 -28.25 11.64
C MET A 22 28.19 -26.97 11.02
N SER A 23 28.87 -26.07 11.75
CA SER A 23 29.00 -25.77 13.22
C SER A 23 29.46 -24.28 13.33
N SER A 24 29.83 -23.60 14.44
CA SER A 24 30.24 -23.88 15.84
C SER A 24 29.61 -22.78 16.77
N LEU A 25 29.63 -22.71 18.11
CA LEU A 25 30.66 -22.78 19.18
C LEU A 25 31.84 -21.80 19.00
N SER A 26 32.23 -20.92 19.92
CA SER A 26 31.74 -20.51 21.27
C SER A 26 32.10 -18.99 21.48
N SER A 27 32.04 -18.28 22.63
CA SER A 27 31.84 -18.61 24.06
C SER A 27 31.32 -17.38 24.85
N SER A 28 31.18 -17.49 26.17
CA SER A 28 30.86 -16.41 27.14
C SER A 28 32.12 -15.77 27.78
N ASP A 29 32.04 -14.52 28.29
CA ASP A 29 31.88 -14.23 29.74
C ASP A 29 31.93 -12.73 30.13
N VAL A 30 31.78 -12.42 31.42
CA VAL A 30 31.41 -11.09 31.99
C VAL A 30 32.57 -10.30 32.60
N ALA A 31 32.53 -8.95 32.51
CA ALA A 31 33.29 -8.06 33.39
C ALA A 31 32.50 -6.78 33.77
N LYS A 32 32.68 -6.32 35.02
CA LYS A 32 32.26 -5.00 35.54
C LYS A 32 33.43 -4.35 36.29
N HIS A 33 33.65 -3.05 36.15
CA HIS A 33 34.16 -2.22 37.26
C HIS A 33 33.75 -0.75 37.16
N ASP A 34 33.76 -0.05 38.30
CA ASP A 34 33.46 1.36 38.52
C ASP A 34 34.72 2.26 38.52
N ARG A 35 34.57 3.56 38.21
CA ARG A 35 35.16 4.70 38.98
C ARG A 35 34.76 6.13 38.53
N SER A 36 33.92 6.77 39.32
CA SER A 36 33.99 8.17 39.86
C SER A 36 34.67 9.36 39.11
N HIS A 37 33.82 10.37 38.80
CA HIS A 37 33.97 11.86 38.99
C HIS A 37 34.96 12.81 38.24
N LYS A 38 34.31 13.86 37.67
CA LYS A 38 34.56 15.34 37.74
C LYS A 38 35.33 16.13 36.64
N VAL A 39 34.56 17.06 36.03
CA VAL A 39 34.86 18.42 35.49
C VAL A 39 35.98 18.61 34.45
N GLY A 40 35.60 19.15 33.29
CA GLY A 40 36.52 19.76 32.32
C GLY A 40 35.82 20.26 31.06
N SER A 41 35.20 21.44 31.10
CA SER A 41 34.54 22.02 29.91
C SER A 41 35.50 22.91 29.13
N VAL A 42 35.94 22.44 27.96
CA VAL A 42 36.57 23.26 26.91
C VAL A 42 36.13 22.73 25.54
N SER A 43 35.32 23.51 24.82
CA SER A 43 34.95 23.21 23.44
C SER A 43 36.13 23.49 22.51
N SER A 44 36.65 22.46 21.84
CA SER A 44 37.59 22.62 20.73
C SER A 44 36.86 22.26 19.43
N VAL A 45 36.47 23.27 18.66
CA VAL A 45 35.73 23.08 17.40
C VAL A 45 36.71 23.03 16.24
N SER A 46 37.17 21.83 15.90
CA SER A 46 37.97 21.59 14.70
C SER A 46 37.08 21.58 13.45
N PHE A 47 36.94 22.74 12.81
CA PHE A 47 36.36 22.82 11.46
C PHE A 47 37.32 22.16 10.46
N MET A 48 37.01 20.91 10.10
CA MET A 48 37.58 20.23 8.93
C MET A 48 36.40 19.70 8.12
N ASP A 49 36.05 20.44 7.06
CA ASP A 49 34.99 20.09 6.12
C ASP A 49 35.59 19.13 5.09
N GLU A 50 35.25 17.84 5.19
CA GLU A 50 35.83 16.74 4.41
C GLU A 50 34.76 16.21 3.44
N PRO A 51 34.87 16.46 2.12
CA PRO A 51 33.73 16.33 1.22
C PRO A 51 33.60 14.93 0.61
N GLY A 52 32.73 14.08 1.18
CA GLY A 52 32.16 12.97 0.40
C GLY A 52 31.81 11.67 1.12
N HIS A 53 30.80 11.68 1.99
CA HIS A 53 29.94 10.50 2.14
C HIS A 53 28.47 10.89 2.31
N GLU A 54 27.67 10.67 1.27
CA GLU A 54 26.21 10.62 1.42
C GLU A 54 25.86 9.30 2.10
N ASP A 55 25.71 9.33 3.42
CA ASP A 55 25.32 8.16 4.21
C ASP A 55 23.92 7.69 3.74
N PRO A 56 23.78 6.51 3.10
CA PRO A 56 22.52 6.08 2.49
C PRO A 56 21.47 5.63 3.54
N TYR A 57 21.77 5.85 4.82
CA TYR A 57 21.00 5.45 5.99
C TYR A 57 20.57 6.67 6.81
N HIS A 58 19.81 7.58 6.21
CA HIS A 58 18.97 8.49 6.98
C HIS A 58 18.04 7.66 7.89
N ALA A 59 18.38 7.58 9.18
CA ALA A 59 17.54 6.97 10.19
C ALA A 59 16.14 7.62 10.13
N PRO A 60 15.04 6.84 10.18
CA PRO A 60 13.71 7.39 10.00
C PRO A 60 13.43 8.45 11.07
N VAL A 61 13.26 9.70 10.62
CA VAL A 61 13.05 10.85 11.51
C VAL A 61 11.84 10.56 12.39
N ARG A 62 12.08 10.39 13.69
CA ARG A 62 11.04 10.13 14.67
C ARG A 62 10.35 11.44 15.02
N TYR A 63 9.31 11.75 14.24
CA TYR A 63 8.40 12.84 14.56
C TYR A 63 7.64 12.53 15.85
N GLU A 64 7.52 13.54 16.72
CA GLU A 64 6.62 13.47 17.87
C GLU A 64 5.17 13.69 17.45
N ASN A 65 4.23 13.16 18.24
CA ASN A 65 2.80 13.32 17.98
C ASN A 65 2.41 14.81 18.03
N THR A 66 1.75 15.30 16.98
CA THR A 66 1.29 16.70 16.91
C THR A 66 -0.05 16.94 17.60
N TYR A 67 -0.72 15.89 18.09
CA TYR A 67 -2.02 15.91 18.79
C TYR A 67 -3.12 16.75 18.07
N GLN A 68 -3.03 16.84 16.74
CA GLN A 68 -3.99 17.55 15.90
C GLN A 68 -5.27 16.71 15.77
N LEU A 69 -6.33 17.10 16.47
CA LEU A 69 -7.61 16.39 16.45
C LEU A 69 -8.41 16.61 15.15
N GLU A 70 -8.13 17.67 14.38
CA GLU A 70 -8.82 17.99 13.11
C GLU A 70 -7.88 18.03 11.88
N PRO A 71 -8.38 17.70 10.67
CA PRO A 71 -7.60 17.80 9.45
C PRO A 71 -7.42 19.25 9.01
N ALA A 72 -6.17 19.73 8.99
CA ALA A 72 -5.78 21.04 8.45
C ALA A 72 -6.17 21.28 6.97
N LYS A 73 -6.54 20.22 6.24
CA LYS A 73 -7.08 20.28 4.87
C LYS A 73 -8.16 19.20 4.71
N ARG A 74 -9.40 19.60 4.41
CA ARG A 74 -10.52 18.69 4.12
C ARG A 74 -10.28 17.93 2.81
N PHE A 75 -10.86 16.74 2.67
CA PHE A 75 -10.71 15.90 1.49
C PHE A 75 -11.32 16.54 0.23
N PRO A 76 -10.57 16.69 -0.89
CA PRO A 76 -11.03 17.41 -2.08
C PRO A 76 -11.91 16.53 -2.99
N TYR A 77 -13.13 16.22 -2.52
CA TYR A 77 -14.06 15.28 -3.16
C TYR A 77 -14.29 15.53 -4.66
N ALA A 78 -14.33 16.81 -5.08
CA ALA A 78 -14.54 17.22 -6.47
C ALA A 78 -13.31 16.93 -7.36
N SER A 79 -12.10 17.28 -6.90
CA SER A 79 -10.85 16.95 -7.59
C SER A 79 -10.68 15.43 -7.72
N VAL A 80 -11.04 14.69 -6.68
CA VAL A 80 -11.03 13.22 -6.70
C VAL A 80 -12.07 12.66 -7.68
N ARG A 81 -13.27 13.25 -7.77
CA ARG A 81 -14.30 12.87 -8.75
C ARG A 81 -13.79 13.02 -10.19
N ASN A 82 -13.10 14.12 -10.48
CA ASN A 82 -12.51 14.39 -11.79
C ASN A 82 -11.38 13.41 -12.11
N ILE A 83 -10.47 13.13 -11.15
CA ILE A 83 -9.42 12.11 -11.30
C ILE A 83 -10.02 10.74 -11.63
N ILE A 84 -11.06 10.32 -10.93
CA ILE A 84 -11.77 9.05 -11.20
C ILE A 84 -12.34 9.07 -12.62
N LYS A 85 -13.11 10.12 -12.96
CA LYS A 85 -13.74 10.29 -14.28
C LYS A 85 -12.72 10.18 -15.42
N GLU A 86 -11.70 11.03 -15.41
CA GLU A 86 -10.65 11.08 -16.43
C GLU A 86 -9.92 9.73 -16.55
N SER A 87 -9.57 9.09 -15.44
CA SER A 87 -8.89 7.80 -15.48
C SER A 87 -9.77 6.68 -16.03
N MET A 88 -11.09 6.72 -15.82
CA MET A 88 -12.03 5.78 -16.44
C MET A 88 -12.23 6.08 -17.93
N GLU A 89 -12.43 7.35 -18.32
CA GLU A 89 -12.60 7.75 -19.72
C GLU A 89 -11.35 7.42 -20.55
N ASN A 90 -10.15 7.72 -20.05
CA ASN A 90 -8.89 7.48 -20.76
C ASN A 90 -8.54 5.99 -20.94
N LEU A 91 -9.07 5.10 -20.09
CA LEU A 91 -8.73 3.67 -20.09
C LEU A 91 -9.87 2.76 -20.57
N LEU A 92 -11.11 3.27 -20.68
CA LEU A 92 -12.29 2.48 -21.05
C LEU A 92 -13.13 3.08 -22.19
N SER A 93 -12.82 4.26 -22.74
CA SER A 93 -13.63 4.89 -23.80
C SER A 93 -13.77 4.03 -25.06
N GLU A 94 -12.64 3.57 -25.63
CA GLU A 94 -12.59 2.82 -26.89
C GLU A 94 -12.60 1.28 -26.71
N GLU A 95 -12.55 0.81 -25.47
CA GLU A 95 -12.31 -0.60 -25.14
C GLU A 95 -13.57 -1.48 -25.11
N GLN A 96 -13.38 -2.77 -25.36
CA GLN A 96 -14.47 -3.76 -25.40
C GLN A 96 -14.36 -4.79 -24.28
N TYR A 97 -15.53 -5.19 -23.74
CA TYR A 97 -15.58 -6.14 -22.62
C TYR A 97 -14.94 -7.49 -23.00
N ARG A 98 -13.88 -7.84 -22.27
CA ARG A 98 -13.09 -9.06 -22.44
C ARG A 98 -12.67 -9.50 -21.02
N PRO A 99 -13.13 -10.64 -20.47
CA PRO A 99 -12.98 -10.95 -19.04
C PRO A 99 -11.55 -10.82 -18.48
N GLU A 100 -10.55 -11.38 -19.18
CA GLU A 100 -9.14 -11.31 -18.78
C GLU A 100 -8.61 -9.87 -18.74
N PHE A 101 -8.90 -9.10 -19.79
CA PHE A 101 -8.54 -7.68 -19.87
C PHE A 101 -9.23 -6.88 -18.77
N CYS A 102 -10.53 -7.09 -18.54
CA CYS A 102 -11.27 -6.37 -17.50
C CYS A 102 -10.78 -6.71 -16.08
N ARG A 103 -10.35 -7.96 -15.81
CA ARG A 103 -9.72 -8.33 -14.53
C ARG A 103 -8.46 -7.50 -14.27
N ASP A 104 -7.58 -7.39 -15.25
CA ASP A 104 -6.27 -6.76 -15.05
C ASP A 104 -6.37 -5.23 -15.16
N MET A 105 -7.22 -4.71 -16.06
CA MET A 105 -7.59 -3.30 -16.13
C MET A 105 -8.27 -2.79 -14.84
N THR A 106 -9.03 -3.63 -14.12
CA THR A 106 -9.59 -3.26 -12.80
C THR A 106 -8.46 -2.95 -11.80
N LYS A 107 -7.37 -3.73 -11.81
CA LYS A 107 -6.18 -3.48 -10.97
C LYS A 107 -5.53 -2.17 -11.39
N THR A 108 -5.20 -2.02 -12.68
CA THR A 108 -4.58 -0.82 -13.26
C THR A 108 -5.36 0.45 -12.89
N LEU A 109 -6.67 0.49 -13.12
CA LEU A 109 -7.54 1.62 -12.72
C LEU A 109 -7.46 1.90 -11.22
N SER A 110 -7.57 0.87 -10.38
CA SER A 110 -7.52 1.04 -8.92
C SER A 110 -6.17 1.60 -8.45
N GLU A 111 -5.09 1.31 -9.16
CA GLU A 111 -3.74 1.79 -8.85
C GLU A 111 -3.48 3.18 -9.41
N THR A 112 -3.85 3.44 -10.66
CA THR A 112 -3.78 4.77 -11.29
C THR A 112 -4.60 5.80 -10.51
N ILE A 113 -5.85 5.50 -10.17
CA ILE A 113 -6.70 6.41 -9.39
C ILE A 113 -6.10 6.65 -7.99
N LYS A 114 -5.72 5.58 -7.27
CA LYS A 114 -5.07 5.65 -5.95
C LYS A 114 -3.78 6.48 -5.98
N ALA A 115 -2.96 6.36 -7.03
CA ALA A 115 -1.74 7.13 -7.21
C ALA A 115 -2.04 8.61 -7.49
N ARG A 116 -2.94 8.92 -8.43
CA ARG A 116 -3.36 10.30 -8.76
C ARG A 116 -4.00 11.02 -7.57
N VAL A 117 -4.76 10.31 -6.73
CA VAL A 117 -5.32 10.87 -5.48
C VAL A 117 -4.22 11.09 -4.44
N LYS A 118 -3.25 10.18 -4.30
CA LYS A 118 -2.09 10.39 -3.40
C LYS A 118 -1.22 11.57 -3.83
N SER A 119 -1.06 11.85 -5.13
CA SER A 119 -0.32 13.04 -5.62
C SER A 119 -0.99 14.38 -5.30
N LEU A 120 -2.24 14.40 -4.79
CA LEU A 120 -2.84 15.61 -4.22
C LEU A 120 -2.26 16.00 -2.83
N MET A 121 -1.37 15.15 -2.28
CA MET A 121 -0.66 15.34 -1.00
C MET A 121 -1.60 15.79 0.13
N ILE A 122 -2.71 15.07 0.29
CA ILE A 122 -3.70 15.33 1.35
C ILE A 122 -3.11 14.75 2.65
N PRO A 123 -2.74 15.57 3.66
CA PRO A 123 -2.10 15.07 4.87
C PRO A 123 -3.11 14.29 5.73
N ARG A 124 -2.65 13.22 6.38
CA ARG A 124 -3.45 12.47 7.37
C ARG A 124 -4.77 11.88 6.84
N TYR A 125 -4.78 11.42 5.59
CA TYR A 125 -5.85 10.58 5.03
C TYR A 125 -5.33 9.24 4.50
N LYS A 126 -5.98 8.14 4.91
CA LYS A 126 -5.90 6.82 4.30
C LYS A 126 -6.81 6.79 3.07
N ILE A 127 -6.24 6.40 1.93
CA ILE A 127 -6.94 6.36 0.63
C ILE A 127 -7.27 4.92 0.26
N ILE A 128 -8.57 4.60 0.17
CA ILE A 128 -9.08 3.30 -0.28
C ILE A 128 -9.74 3.52 -1.65
N CYS A 129 -9.39 2.71 -2.65
CA CYS A 129 -10.00 2.76 -3.98
C CYS A 129 -10.64 1.41 -4.31
N LEU A 130 -11.94 1.40 -4.57
CA LEU A 130 -12.69 0.26 -5.08
C LEU A 130 -13.06 0.52 -6.54
N VAL A 131 -12.81 -0.45 -7.41
CA VAL A 131 -13.17 -0.40 -8.83
C VAL A 131 -13.88 -1.70 -9.19
N GLN A 132 -14.98 -1.58 -9.94
CA GLN A 132 -15.78 -2.70 -10.44
C GLN A 132 -16.01 -2.48 -11.94
N ILE A 133 -15.74 -3.49 -12.76
CA ILE A 133 -15.93 -3.47 -14.22
C ILE A 133 -16.79 -4.68 -14.59
N GLY A 134 -17.76 -4.50 -15.48
CA GLY A 134 -18.63 -5.59 -15.94
C GLY A 134 -19.23 -5.32 -17.32
N GLU A 135 -19.94 -6.32 -17.84
CA GLU A 135 -20.46 -6.32 -19.20
C GLU A 135 -21.84 -5.64 -19.30
N LEU A 136 -22.07 -4.85 -20.35
CA LEU A 136 -23.33 -4.13 -20.58
C LEU A 136 -24.33 -4.96 -21.41
N LYS A 137 -24.79 -6.10 -20.88
CA LYS A 137 -25.82 -6.96 -21.49
C LYS A 137 -27.21 -6.78 -20.86
N ALA A 138 -27.78 -5.58 -20.97
CA ALA A 138 -29.13 -5.25 -20.50
C ALA A 138 -29.45 -5.62 -19.02
N GLN A 139 -28.41 -5.77 -18.20
CA GLN A 139 -28.50 -6.26 -16.82
C GLN A 139 -28.38 -5.13 -15.80
N GLY A 140 -29.18 -5.20 -14.74
CA GLY A 140 -29.18 -4.21 -13.66
C GLY A 140 -28.18 -4.54 -12.56
N MET A 141 -27.28 -3.61 -12.25
CA MET A 141 -26.41 -3.66 -11.07
C MET A 141 -26.58 -2.37 -10.26
N ARG A 142 -26.62 -2.48 -8.93
CA ARG A 142 -26.58 -1.32 -8.02
C ARG A 142 -25.46 -1.54 -7.00
N VAL A 143 -24.55 -0.58 -6.90
CA VAL A 143 -23.50 -0.54 -5.87
C VAL A 143 -24.02 0.28 -4.69
N GLY A 144 -23.64 -0.13 -3.47
CA GLY A 144 -23.88 0.62 -2.25
C GLY A 144 -22.91 0.18 -1.15
N SER A 145 -22.48 1.12 -0.33
CA SER A 145 -21.61 0.89 0.82
C SER A 145 -22.29 1.36 2.10
N ARG A 146 -21.81 0.85 3.24
CA ARG A 146 -22.16 1.33 4.59
C ARG A 146 -20.86 1.39 5.38
N CYS A 147 -20.66 2.49 6.09
CA CYS A 147 -19.45 2.76 6.86
C CYS A 147 -19.85 3.17 8.28
N LEU A 148 -19.02 2.77 9.26
CA LEU A 148 -18.98 3.40 10.57
C LEU A 148 -17.69 4.21 10.58
N TRP A 149 -17.82 5.53 10.58
CA TRP A 149 -16.77 6.48 10.25
C TRP A 149 -17.10 7.88 10.81
N ASP A 150 -16.15 8.81 10.82
CA ASP A 150 -16.36 10.18 11.31
C ASP A 150 -17.15 11.01 10.27
N GLU A 151 -18.38 11.41 10.61
CA GLU A 151 -19.25 12.18 9.70
C GLU A 151 -18.71 13.56 9.31
N ALA A 152 -17.78 14.13 10.09
CA ALA A 152 -17.16 15.42 9.78
C ALA A 152 -15.90 15.28 8.90
N HIS A 153 -15.14 14.20 9.08
CA HIS A 153 -13.79 14.05 8.52
C HIS A 153 -13.67 12.97 7.44
N ASP A 154 -14.41 11.87 7.56
CA ASP A 154 -14.38 10.78 6.60
C ASP A 154 -15.36 11.03 5.45
N THR A 155 -14.94 10.71 4.22
CA THR A 155 -15.79 10.95 3.05
C THR A 155 -15.43 10.07 1.86
N PHE A 156 -16.24 10.14 0.81
CA PHE A 156 -16.01 9.40 -0.42
C PHE A 156 -16.38 10.20 -1.67
N SER A 157 -15.83 9.76 -2.80
CA SER A 157 -16.17 10.26 -4.12
C SER A 157 -16.28 9.09 -5.08
N SER A 158 -17.39 9.02 -5.83
CA SER A 158 -17.67 7.94 -6.76
C SER A 158 -18.00 8.45 -8.16
N HIS A 159 -17.83 7.58 -9.16
CA HIS A 159 -18.23 7.84 -10.55
C HIS A 159 -18.68 6.55 -11.23
N GLU A 160 -19.62 6.68 -12.17
CA GLU A 160 -20.08 5.62 -13.05
C GLU A 160 -19.68 5.95 -14.49
N PHE A 161 -19.09 4.97 -15.18
CA PHE A 161 -18.72 5.04 -16.58
C PHE A 161 -19.46 3.94 -17.36
N ARG A 162 -19.88 4.23 -18.60
CA ARG A 162 -20.54 3.25 -19.49
C ARG A 162 -20.12 3.51 -20.94
N ASN A 163 -19.77 2.46 -21.68
CA ASN A 163 -19.54 2.49 -23.13
C ASN A 163 -20.49 1.51 -23.85
N LYS A 164 -20.19 1.13 -25.10
CA LYS A 164 -21.01 0.18 -25.91
C LYS A 164 -21.11 -1.24 -25.34
N SER A 165 -20.19 -1.68 -24.48
CA SER A 165 -20.09 -3.07 -23.98
C SER A 165 -19.65 -3.20 -22.52
N ILE A 166 -19.08 -2.15 -21.92
CA ILE A 166 -18.56 -2.10 -20.56
C ILE A 166 -19.43 -1.13 -19.73
N TYR A 167 -19.78 -1.53 -18.52
CA TYR A 167 -20.02 -0.60 -17.41
C TYR A 167 -18.84 -0.66 -16.43
N ALA A 168 -18.55 0.44 -15.76
CA ALA A 168 -17.62 0.47 -14.65
C ALA A 168 -18.08 1.44 -13.57
N VAL A 169 -17.81 1.11 -12.31
CA VAL A 169 -18.06 1.96 -11.14
C VAL A 169 -16.77 2.03 -10.34
N ALA A 170 -16.34 3.25 -9.98
CA ALA A 170 -15.20 3.46 -9.11
C ALA A 170 -15.60 4.34 -7.93
N SER A 171 -15.06 4.04 -6.75
CA SER A 171 -15.30 4.76 -5.50
C SER A 171 -14.01 4.88 -4.71
N VAL A 172 -13.64 6.12 -4.39
CA VAL A 172 -12.49 6.44 -3.54
C VAL A 172 -13.00 6.95 -2.20
N TYR A 173 -12.55 6.34 -1.12
CA TYR A 173 -12.82 6.74 0.25
C TYR A 173 -11.56 7.41 0.81
N GLY A 174 -11.73 8.60 1.36
CA GLY A 174 -10.74 9.26 2.20
C GLY A 174 -11.17 9.09 3.65
N VAL A 175 -10.43 8.27 4.39
CA VAL A 175 -10.61 8.08 5.83
C VAL A 175 -9.49 8.84 6.54
N TYR A 176 -9.85 9.80 7.38
CA TYR A 176 -8.93 10.57 8.21
C TYR A 176 -8.15 9.65 9.15
N TYR A 177 -6.93 10.05 9.51
CA TYR A 177 -6.03 9.23 10.31
C TYR A 177 -5.21 10.11 11.23
N GLU A 178 -5.35 9.87 12.53
CA GLU A 178 -4.63 10.60 13.57
C GLU A 178 -3.10 10.33 13.52
#